data_AF-A0A4D5RK57-F1
#
_entry.id   AF-A0A4D5RK57-F1
#
_cell.length_a   1.000
_cell.length_b   1.000
_cell.length_c   1.000
_cell.angle_alpha   90.00
_cell.angle_beta   90.00
_cell.angle_gamma   90.00
#
_symmetry.space_group_name_H-M   'P 1'
#
loop_
_entity.id
_entity.type
_entity.pdbx_description
1 polymer ?
#
loop_
_entity_poly.entity_id
_entity_poly.type
_entity_poly.pdbx_seq_one_letter_code
_entity_poly.pdbx_strand_id
1 'polypeptide(L)'
;MSESETGTAVKVALLLRNSYFNPEAPVEQHLERCIFLARNSQAAFQIFYRMLHKIAPLEKIVAFLTAVCKVLLRNHALKVKAVGKENMLPDEEEDVSDTNSSRPVQCLEKDTVQSLAEVLAVTYSTIRNKKELIRNAKLKDSWKVLVGSMSKVACVTFGECEELQSKLSALSVASLVSFESSSSLSSRCFSLLRTMLNCTGDAPVLTVEAKSCLVFLCNMKRSADVLSRVAESLNELQDATPRKRRRVRFVVEKPFTAGTGLEVLRYLLCTPHLQDLLLTKHLLPLFNIWSVLFRCAESLKRQLCHATSSSTSVLVNSYELFLLLTAILQGQINPASGAKLVAVSTLQLQLLWIKDSLVPVIPAQEGAKKALSIRTVEIYLNASKSFFMMGLATPEYAEKLISLLAICKQSDAPVLVANIKPIGKAILKHAKLLAPAPTQMASIVTMLDKLKINTPEPSQEDAENSAQAEEVPQAEEHNNQQNA
;
A
#
# COMPACT_ATOMS: atom_id res chain seq x y z
N MET A 1 -10.94 16.40 40.98
CA MET A 1 -10.93 14.96 40.67
C MET A 1 -10.10 14.27 41.73
N SER A 2 -10.70 13.38 42.51
CA SER A 2 -10.07 12.63 43.60
C SER A 2 -9.04 11.63 43.07
N GLU A 3 -7.94 11.45 43.82
CA GLU A 3 -6.71 10.77 43.41
C GLU A 3 -6.77 9.23 43.33
N SER A 4 -7.93 8.59 43.50
CA SER A 4 -8.00 7.14 43.73
C SER A 4 -8.18 6.24 42.50
N GLU A 5 -8.28 6.77 41.27
CA GLU A 5 -8.54 5.93 40.07
C GLU A 5 -7.75 6.36 38.82
N THR A 6 -6.45 6.63 38.95
CA THR A 6 -5.57 6.75 37.76
C THR A 6 -4.62 5.57 37.70
N GLY A 7 -4.94 4.59 36.84
CA GLY A 7 -4.12 3.40 36.62
C GLY A 7 -2.66 3.75 36.25
N THR A 8 -1.73 2.84 36.52
CA THR A 8 -0.27 3.01 36.34
C THR A 8 0.10 3.64 35.00
N ALA A 9 -0.59 3.27 33.92
CA ALA A 9 -0.37 3.83 32.59
C ALA A 9 -0.63 5.35 32.51
N VAL A 10 -1.65 5.87 33.20
CA VAL A 10 -1.97 7.31 33.24
C VAL A 10 -0.88 8.07 34.00
N LYS A 11 -0.41 7.51 35.12
CA LYS A 11 0.68 8.11 35.91
C LYS A 11 1.98 8.16 35.10
N VAL A 12 2.33 7.08 34.40
CA VAL A 12 3.50 7.05 33.49
C VAL A 12 3.34 8.05 32.36
N ALA A 13 2.17 8.14 31.74
CA ALA A 13 1.92 9.08 30.66
C ALA A 13 2.03 10.55 31.11
N LEU A 14 1.55 10.88 32.31
CA LEU A 14 1.70 12.21 32.90
C LEU A 14 3.16 12.53 33.26
N LEU A 15 3.90 11.55 33.78
CA LEU A 15 5.34 11.70 34.03
C LEU A 15 6.08 11.98 32.72
N LEU A 16 5.86 11.17 31.68
CA LEU A 16 6.47 11.39 30.36
C LEU A 16 6.10 12.74 29.78
N ARG A 17 4.84 13.16 29.90
CA ARG A 17 4.41 14.51 29.52
C ARG A 17 5.22 15.56 30.27
N ASN A 18 5.27 15.52 31.59
CA ASN A 18 5.95 16.55 32.37
C ASN A 18 7.47 16.54 32.14
N SER A 19 8.05 15.38 31.81
CA SER A 19 9.47 15.24 31.49
C SER A 19 9.83 15.77 30.10
N TYR A 20 9.04 15.47 29.06
CA TYR A 20 9.39 15.80 27.67
C TYR A 20 8.58 16.94 27.05
N PHE A 21 7.39 17.23 27.58
CA PHE A 21 6.46 18.27 27.10
C PHE A 21 5.62 18.86 28.24
N ASN A 22 6.26 19.49 29.24
CA ASN A 22 5.52 20.12 30.34
C ASN A 22 4.73 21.33 29.81
N PRO A 23 3.38 21.33 29.80
CA PRO A 23 2.59 22.42 29.22
C PRO A 23 2.89 23.82 29.79
N GLU A 24 3.42 23.88 31.02
CA GLU A 24 3.76 25.14 31.71
C GLU A 24 5.22 25.56 31.53
N ALA A 25 6.07 24.71 30.95
CA ALA A 25 7.46 25.07 30.67
C ALA A 25 7.56 26.00 29.44
N PRO A 26 8.63 26.82 29.36
CA PRO A 26 8.96 27.59 28.17
C PRO A 26 9.16 26.71 26.94
N VAL A 27 8.90 27.29 25.77
CA VAL A 27 8.99 26.60 24.47
C VAL A 27 10.41 26.12 24.18
N GLU A 28 11.42 26.86 24.63
CA GLU A 28 12.84 26.53 24.51
C GLU A 28 13.13 25.17 25.16
N GLN A 29 12.58 24.91 26.35
CA GLN A 29 12.73 23.63 27.02
C GLN A 29 12.04 22.50 26.26
N HIS A 30 10.90 22.75 25.61
CA HIS A 30 10.25 21.73 24.77
C HIS A 30 11.11 21.38 23.56
N LEU A 31 11.76 22.36 22.95
CA LEU A 31 12.65 22.15 21.82
C LEU A 31 13.88 21.32 22.23
N GLU A 32 14.53 21.68 23.34
CA GLU A 32 15.67 20.93 23.88
C GLU A 32 15.31 19.47 24.20
N ARG A 33 14.19 19.26 24.89
CA ARG A 33 13.71 17.92 25.27
C ARG A 33 13.26 17.10 24.06
N CYS A 34 12.69 17.75 23.05
CA CYS A 34 12.36 17.14 21.77
C CYS A 34 13.61 16.60 21.06
N ILE A 35 14.63 17.43 20.94
CA ILE A 35 15.91 17.07 20.30
C ILE A 35 16.62 15.99 21.10
N PHE A 36 16.64 16.12 22.43
CA PHE A 36 17.18 15.11 23.33
C PHE A 36 16.50 13.75 23.12
N LEU A 37 15.16 13.71 23.11
CA LEU A 37 14.44 12.46 22.93
C LEU A 37 14.70 11.82 21.57
N ALA A 38 14.73 12.61 20.49
CA ALA A 38 15.05 12.13 19.15
C ALA A 38 16.45 11.50 19.08
N ARG A 39 17.46 12.17 19.67
CA ARG A 39 18.85 11.68 19.69
C ARG A 39 19.04 10.42 20.53
N ASN A 40 18.31 10.27 21.63
CA ASN A 40 18.46 9.11 22.52
C ASN A 40 17.65 7.90 22.05
N SER A 41 16.45 8.10 21.51
CA SER A 41 15.62 6.99 21.03
C SER A 41 14.59 7.46 20.01
N GLN A 42 14.89 7.19 18.73
CA GLN A 42 13.99 7.52 17.63
C GLN A 42 12.60 6.86 17.76
N ALA A 43 12.57 5.61 18.22
CA ALA A 43 11.32 4.87 18.41
C ALA A 43 10.46 5.50 19.52
N ALA A 44 11.06 5.84 20.66
CA ALA A 44 10.35 6.48 21.76
C ALA A 44 9.86 7.88 21.36
N PHE A 45 10.69 8.64 20.64
CA PHE A 45 10.35 9.93 20.06
C PHE A 45 9.09 9.85 19.19
N GLN A 46 9.06 8.94 18.21
CA GLN A 46 7.91 8.78 17.31
C GLN A 46 6.64 8.41 18.07
N ILE A 47 6.72 7.48 19.03
CA ILE A 47 5.56 7.04 19.82
C ILE A 47 5.04 8.18 20.70
N PHE A 48 5.94 8.88 21.40
CA PHE A 48 5.59 9.97 22.30
C PHE A 48 4.86 11.10 21.56
N TYR A 49 5.44 11.63 20.48
CA TYR A 49 4.86 12.73 19.72
C TYR A 49 3.60 12.34 18.93
N ARG A 50 3.47 11.06 18.53
CA ARG A 50 2.22 10.52 17.97
C ARG A 50 1.09 10.50 19.01
N MET A 51 1.42 10.27 20.28
CA MET A 51 0.44 10.14 21.37
C MET A 51 0.24 11.43 22.18
N LEU A 52 1.03 12.47 21.91
CA LEU A 52 1.07 13.72 22.69
C LEU A 52 -0.31 14.37 22.83
N HIS A 53 -1.13 14.33 21.78
CA HIS A 53 -2.48 14.89 21.75
C HIS A 53 -3.49 14.24 22.72
N LYS A 54 -3.14 13.10 23.31
CA LYS A 54 -3.95 12.42 24.32
C LYS A 54 -3.64 12.88 25.75
N ILE A 55 -2.48 13.50 25.94
CA ILE A 55 -1.93 13.79 27.28
C ILE A 55 -1.63 15.28 27.49
N ALA A 56 -1.53 16.08 26.42
CA ALA A 56 -1.29 17.50 26.48
C ALA A 56 -2.41 18.33 25.78
N PRO A 57 -2.65 19.58 26.22
CA PRO A 57 -3.62 20.47 25.57
C PRO A 57 -3.24 20.79 24.11
N LEU A 58 -4.23 20.83 23.22
CA LEU A 58 -3.99 21.10 21.79
C LEU A 58 -3.40 22.49 21.55
N GLU A 59 -3.80 23.50 22.34
CA GLU A 59 -3.28 24.86 22.25
C GLU A 59 -1.76 24.88 22.43
N LYS A 60 -1.26 24.13 23.41
CA LYS A 60 0.17 24.05 23.73
C LYS A 60 0.92 23.28 22.65
N ILE A 61 0.33 22.22 22.11
CA ILE A 61 0.89 21.47 20.98
C ILE A 61 0.99 22.35 19.73
N VAL A 62 -0.06 23.09 19.38
CA VAL A 62 -0.05 24.00 18.22
C VAL A 62 1.00 25.10 18.39
N ALA A 63 1.12 25.67 19.60
CA ALA A 63 2.15 26.67 19.90
C ALA A 63 3.57 26.10 19.74
N PHE A 64 3.81 24.89 20.24
CA PHE A 64 5.09 24.20 20.08
C PHE A 64 5.42 23.92 18.61
N LEU A 65 4.51 23.34 17.83
CA LEU A 65 4.75 23.08 16.41
C LEU A 65 5.00 24.39 15.64
N THR A 66 4.31 25.48 16.01
CA THR A 66 4.54 26.81 15.42
C THR A 66 5.96 27.30 15.73
N ALA A 67 6.44 27.09 16.96
CA ALA A 67 7.79 27.45 17.33
C ALA A 67 8.85 26.62 16.60
N VAL A 68 8.62 25.31 16.44
CA VAL A 68 9.46 24.44 15.60
C VAL A 68 9.56 25.01 14.18
N CYS A 69 8.43 25.44 13.58
CA CYS A 69 8.47 26.09 12.27
C CYS A 69 9.30 27.38 12.26
N LYS A 70 9.17 28.24 13.27
CA LYS A 70 9.96 29.48 13.38
C LYS A 70 11.46 29.19 13.47
N VAL A 71 11.85 28.19 14.24
CA VAL A 71 13.26 27.76 14.39
C VAL A 71 13.80 27.28 13.04
N LEU A 72 13.06 26.42 12.33
CA LEU A 72 13.47 25.91 11.02
C LEU A 72 13.57 27.03 9.97
N LEU A 73 12.61 27.96 9.94
CA LEU A 73 12.65 29.10 9.01
C LEU A 73 13.79 30.09 9.34
N ARG A 74 14.07 30.33 10.62
CA ARG A 74 15.20 31.16 11.05
C ARG A 74 16.52 30.53 10.65
N ASN A 75 16.67 29.22 10.85
CA ASN A 75 17.86 28.48 10.43
C ASN A 75 18.11 28.63 8.92
N HIS A 76 17.06 28.52 8.11
CA HIS A 76 17.15 28.74 6.67
C HIS A 76 17.61 30.16 6.32
N ALA A 77 17.01 31.18 6.93
CA ALA A 77 17.38 32.57 6.69
C ALA A 77 18.85 32.85 7.04
N LEU A 78 19.39 32.23 8.11
CA LEU A 78 20.79 32.35 8.48
C LEU A 78 21.73 31.73 7.43
N LYS A 79 21.39 30.54 6.91
CA LYS A 79 22.17 29.91 5.83
C LYS A 79 22.18 30.73 4.56
N VAL A 80 21.03 31.25 4.14
CA VAL A 80 20.93 32.11 2.94
C VAL A 80 21.79 33.37 3.10
N LYS A 81 21.78 34.00 4.29
CA LYS A 81 22.64 35.16 4.58
C LYS A 81 24.13 34.80 4.58
N ALA A 82 24.51 33.63 5.08
CA ALA A 82 25.90 33.17 5.06
C ALA A 82 26.41 32.95 3.63
N VAL A 83 25.63 32.27 2.78
CA VAL A 83 25.96 32.02 1.37
C VAL A 83 25.93 33.31 0.54
N GLY A 84 25.03 34.24 0.85
CA GLY A 84 24.97 35.55 0.19
C GLY A 84 26.18 36.46 0.49
N LYS A 85 26.83 36.28 1.65
CA LYS A 85 28.08 36.98 1.99
C LYS A 85 29.32 36.36 1.35
N GLU A 86 29.27 35.10 0.91
CA GLU A 86 30.37 34.42 0.21
C GLU A 86 30.46 34.80 -1.28
N ASN A 87 29.36 35.27 -1.88
CA ASN A 87 29.28 35.63 -3.30
C ASN A 87 29.29 37.15 -3.59
N MET A 88 29.50 37.98 -2.57
CA MET A 88 29.69 39.42 -2.72
C MET A 88 31.17 39.74 -2.52
N LEU A 89 31.81 40.30 -3.55
CA LEU A 89 33.05 41.05 -3.37
C LEU A 89 32.79 42.17 -2.36
N PRO A 90 33.77 42.50 -1.49
CA PRO A 90 33.54 43.45 -0.43
C PRO A 90 33.46 44.83 -1.06
N ASP A 91 32.27 45.44 -1.05
CA ASP A 91 32.21 46.89 -1.08
C ASP A 91 31.09 47.40 -0.17
N GLU A 92 31.59 48.20 0.75
CA GLU A 92 31.04 49.25 1.60
C GLU A 92 29.76 49.01 2.41
N GLU A 93 29.99 49.18 3.70
CA GLU A 93 29.10 49.23 4.84
C GLU A 93 27.88 50.14 4.61
N GLU A 94 26.70 49.65 5.00
CA GLU A 94 25.76 50.51 5.72
C GLU A 94 25.33 49.83 7.01
N ASP A 95 25.62 50.58 8.06
CA ASP A 95 25.54 50.28 9.47
C ASP A 95 24.07 50.37 9.93
N VAL A 96 23.51 49.28 10.46
CA VAL A 96 22.38 49.37 11.39
C VAL A 96 22.63 48.45 12.57
N SER A 97 23.00 49.12 13.66
CA SER A 97 23.22 48.64 15.01
C SER A 97 22.19 47.62 15.51
N ASP A 98 22.68 46.46 15.91
CA ASP A 98 22.17 45.71 17.07
C ASP A 98 23.38 45.07 17.78
N THR A 99 23.99 45.87 18.64
CA THR A 99 25.01 45.48 19.60
C THR A 99 24.38 44.63 20.70
N ASN A 100 24.48 43.29 20.57
CA ASN A 100 24.81 42.34 21.65
C ASN A 100 24.63 40.87 21.21
N SER A 101 25.58 40.36 20.42
CA SER A 101 26.27 39.08 20.67
C SER A 101 27.10 38.74 19.43
N SER A 102 28.40 38.99 19.50
CA SER A 102 29.41 38.51 18.54
C SER A 102 29.68 37.00 18.70
N ARG A 103 28.62 36.19 18.77
CA ARG A 103 28.72 34.76 18.49
C ARG A 103 28.20 34.56 17.07
N PRO A 104 28.96 33.93 16.16
CA PRO A 104 28.40 33.49 14.90
C PRO A 104 27.16 32.66 15.24
N VAL A 105 25.98 33.09 14.80
CA VAL A 105 24.74 32.35 15.06
C VAL A 105 24.88 31.04 14.29
N GLN A 106 25.28 29.99 15.01
CA GLN A 106 25.61 28.71 14.42
C GLN A 106 24.35 28.09 13.82
N CYS A 107 24.45 27.68 12.56
CA CYS A 107 23.37 26.95 11.91
C CYS A 107 23.13 25.63 12.64
N LEU A 108 21.87 25.19 12.68
CA LEU A 108 21.50 23.90 13.26
C LEU A 108 22.15 22.76 12.48
N GLU A 109 22.59 21.75 13.23
CA GLU A 109 23.05 20.47 12.69
C GLU A 109 21.95 19.79 11.85
N LYS A 110 22.36 19.00 10.85
CA LYS A 110 21.44 18.27 9.95
C LYS A 110 20.47 17.38 10.74
N ASP A 111 20.97 16.63 11.71
CA ASP A 111 20.15 15.74 12.56
C ASP A 111 19.10 16.49 13.38
N THR A 112 19.42 17.72 13.80
CA THR A 112 18.48 18.58 14.52
C THR A 112 17.37 19.06 13.59
N VAL A 113 17.73 19.52 12.39
CA VAL A 113 16.75 19.90 11.36
C VAL A 113 15.83 18.73 11.01
N GLN A 114 16.39 17.53 10.87
CA GLN A 114 15.63 16.31 10.62
C GLN A 114 14.65 15.99 11.75
N SER A 115 15.12 15.97 12.99
CA SER A 115 14.30 15.68 14.18
C SER A 115 13.13 16.65 14.31
N LEU A 116 13.39 17.94 14.04
CA LEU A 116 12.36 18.98 14.06
C LEU A 116 11.37 18.86 12.89
N ALA A 117 11.82 18.46 11.70
CA ALA A 117 10.90 18.17 10.58
C ALA A 117 10.03 16.93 10.89
N GLU A 118 10.59 15.93 11.54
CA GLU A 118 9.89 14.70 11.90
C GLU A 118 8.85 14.92 13.01
N VAL A 119 9.15 15.74 14.03
CA VAL A 119 8.15 16.07 15.07
C VAL A 119 6.95 16.79 14.46
N LEU A 120 7.18 17.67 13.47
CA LEU A 120 6.11 18.30 12.71
C LEU A 120 5.25 17.26 11.99
N ALA A 121 5.87 16.36 11.21
CA ALA A 121 5.15 15.33 10.47
C ALA A 121 4.33 14.40 11.38
N VAL A 122 4.97 13.83 12.39
CA VAL A 122 4.36 12.85 13.29
C VAL A 122 3.24 13.50 14.11
N THR A 123 3.51 14.62 14.76
CA THR A 123 2.50 15.26 15.64
C THR A 123 1.33 15.79 14.81
N TYR A 124 1.60 16.50 13.71
CA TYR A 124 0.56 17.07 12.85
C TYR A 124 -0.36 15.99 12.26
N SER A 125 0.20 14.86 11.82
CA SER A 125 -0.58 13.75 11.23
C SER A 125 -1.67 13.23 12.16
N THR A 126 -1.45 13.32 13.48
CA THR A 126 -2.39 12.83 14.50
C THR A 126 -3.43 13.87 14.92
N ILE A 127 -3.08 15.15 14.88
CA ILE A 127 -3.99 16.22 15.33
C ILE A 127 -4.83 16.81 14.20
N ARG A 128 -4.39 16.77 12.93
CA ARG A 128 -5.01 17.48 11.80
C ARG A 128 -6.51 17.25 11.59
N ASN A 129 -7.03 16.11 12.02
CA ASN A 129 -8.44 15.73 11.85
C ASN A 129 -9.30 16.01 13.10
N LYS A 130 -8.73 16.59 14.17
CA LYS A 130 -9.49 16.90 15.39
C LYS A 130 -10.42 18.09 15.18
N LYS A 131 -11.73 17.87 15.39
CA LYS A 131 -12.78 18.89 15.24
C LYS A 131 -12.57 20.12 16.14
N GLU A 132 -11.94 19.93 17.30
CA GLU A 132 -11.60 20.99 18.27
C GLU A 132 -10.76 22.11 17.66
N LEU A 133 -9.88 21.80 16.70
CA LEU A 133 -9.01 22.76 16.03
C LEU A 133 -9.77 23.84 15.25
N ILE A 134 -11.00 23.54 14.80
CA ILE A 134 -11.78 24.44 13.94
C ILE A 134 -12.93 25.09 14.73
N ARG A 135 -13.35 24.49 15.84
CA ARG A 135 -14.49 24.95 16.66
C ARG A 135 -14.13 26.08 17.63
N ASN A 136 -12.91 26.09 18.17
CA ASN A 136 -12.43 27.16 19.03
C ASN A 136 -11.78 28.27 18.18
N ALA A 137 -12.30 29.50 18.24
CA ALA A 137 -11.83 30.62 17.41
C ALA A 137 -10.32 30.92 17.58
N LYS A 138 -9.83 30.98 18.81
CA LYS A 138 -8.40 31.24 19.10
C LYS A 138 -7.50 30.12 18.60
N LEU A 139 -7.95 28.87 18.75
CA LEU A 139 -7.22 27.70 18.28
C LEU A 139 -7.26 27.60 16.75
N LYS A 140 -8.37 27.99 16.12
CA LYS A 140 -8.55 28.03 14.67
C LYS A 140 -7.56 28.99 14.00
N ASP A 141 -7.36 30.17 14.56
CA ASP A 141 -6.39 31.14 14.02
C ASP A 141 -4.96 30.65 14.21
N SER A 142 -4.64 30.11 15.39
CA SER A 142 -3.33 29.50 15.67
C SER A 142 -3.05 28.31 14.73
N TRP A 143 -4.08 27.51 14.44
CA TRP A 143 -4.01 26.39 13.51
C TRP A 143 -3.75 26.85 12.07
N LYS A 144 -4.44 27.88 11.59
CA LYS A 144 -4.19 28.48 10.27
C LYS A 144 -2.74 28.99 10.15
N VAL A 145 -2.24 29.66 11.18
CA VAL A 145 -0.85 30.13 11.22
C VAL A 145 0.11 28.95 11.13
N LEU A 146 -0.10 27.90 11.92
CA LEU A 146 0.72 26.68 11.86
C LEU A 146 0.74 26.05 10.46
N VAL A 147 -0.43 25.85 9.85
CA VAL A 147 -0.56 25.29 8.50
C VAL A 147 0.21 26.14 7.49
N GLY A 148 0.06 27.47 7.53
CA GLY A 148 0.80 28.40 6.68
C GLY A 148 2.32 28.35 6.91
N SER A 149 2.77 28.21 8.17
CA SER A 149 4.18 28.07 8.51
C SER A 149 4.76 26.73 8.05
N MET A 150 4.05 25.63 8.23
CA MET A 150 4.48 24.30 7.79
C MET A 150 4.62 24.21 6.27
N SER A 151 3.76 24.89 5.53
CA SER A 151 3.89 25.04 4.08
C SER A 151 5.24 25.67 3.70
N LYS A 152 5.64 26.77 4.36
CA LYS A 152 6.94 27.39 4.11
C LYS A 152 8.10 26.49 4.52
N VAL A 153 8.01 25.85 5.69
CA VAL A 153 9.03 24.92 6.21
C VAL A 153 9.30 23.79 5.23
N ALA A 154 8.26 23.16 4.68
CA ALA A 154 8.44 22.02 3.81
C ALA A 154 9.23 22.36 2.54
N CYS A 155 9.02 23.56 1.97
CA CYS A 155 9.79 24.03 0.81
C CYS A 155 11.27 24.24 1.14
N VAL A 156 11.57 24.89 2.28
CA VAL A 156 12.95 25.24 2.64
C VAL A 156 13.73 24.02 3.11
N THR A 157 13.14 23.20 3.98
CA THR A 157 13.82 22.03 4.54
C THR A 157 14.16 21.02 3.45
N PHE A 158 13.28 20.78 2.48
CA PHE A 158 13.60 19.87 1.38
C PHE A 158 14.84 20.31 0.59
N GLY A 159 15.02 21.62 0.36
CA GLY A 159 16.16 22.14 -0.38
C GLY A 159 17.50 22.02 0.36
N GLU A 160 17.48 21.99 1.69
CA GLU A 160 18.68 21.93 2.52
C GLU A 160 19.11 20.51 2.89
N CYS A 161 18.20 19.56 2.79
CA CYS A 161 18.47 18.18 3.16
C CYS A 161 19.19 17.46 2.02
N GLU A 162 20.34 16.87 2.29
CA GLU A 162 21.05 16.00 1.34
C GLU A 162 20.62 14.54 1.51
N GLU A 163 20.47 14.12 2.78
CA GLU A 163 20.10 12.76 3.16
C GLU A 163 18.67 12.42 2.78
N LEU A 164 18.47 11.17 2.37
CA LEU A 164 17.19 10.64 1.92
C LEU A 164 16.11 10.76 3.02
N GLN A 165 16.44 10.36 4.25
CA GLN A 165 15.48 10.34 5.35
C GLN A 165 14.99 11.75 5.69
N SER A 166 15.92 12.70 5.74
CA SER A 166 15.62 14.13 5.89
C SER A 166 14.70 14.67 4.78
N LYS A 167 14.96 14.32 3.51
CA LYS A 167 14.09 14.68 2.37
C LYS A 167 12.69 14.07 2.52
N LEU A 168 12.58 12.81 2.96
CA LEU A 168 11.30 12.15 3.19
C LEU A 168 10.50 12.79 4.34
N SER A 169 11.16 13.20 5.42
CA SER A 169 10.52 13.94 6.53
C SER A 169 9.95 15.28 6.03
N ALA A 170 10.70 16.03 5.22
CA ALA A 170 10.20 17.27 4.61
C ALA A 170 9.02 17.03 3.67
N LEU A 171 9.06 15.99 2.83
CA LEU A 171 7.94 15.61 1.95
C LEU A 171 6.72 15.14 2.73
N SER A 172 6.91 14.46 3.85
CA SER A 172 5.84 14.06 4.75
C SER A 172 5.09 15.29 5.26
N VAL A 173 5.82 16.29 5.77
CA VAL A 173 5.24 17.59 6.16
C VAL A 173 4.48 18.23 4.99
N ALA A 174 5.09 18.34 3.81
CA ALA A 174 4.44 18.93 2.63
C ALA A 174 3.13 18.21 2.25
N SER A 175 3.13 16.88 2.31
CA SER A 175 1.98 16.06 1.92
C SER A 175 0.75 16.25 2.82
N LEU A 176 0.97 16.69 4.07
CA LEU A 176 -0.10 16.84 5.06
C LEU A 176 -0.79 18.21 5.01
N VAL A 177 -0.18 19.21 4.36
CA VAL A 177 -0.57 20.63 4.43
C VAL A 177 -1.42 21.09 3.22
N SER A 178 -1.71 20.19 2.26
CA SER A 178 -2.45 20.49 1.02
C SER A 178 -1.88 21.69 0.26
N PHE A 179 -0.73 21.50 -0.37
CA PHE A 179 -0.08 22.52 -1.18
C PHE A 179 -0.80 22.70 -2.53
N GLU A 180 -1.35 23.89 -2.79
CA GLU A 180 -1.82 24.27 -4.14
C GLU A 180 -0.73 24.96 -4.97
N SER A 181 0.41 25.32 -4.37
CA SER A 181 1.41 26.21 -4.96
C SER A 181 2.87 25.69 -5.00
N SER A 182 3.15 24.39 -4.93
CA SER A 182 4.54 23.88 -5.07
C SER A 182 4.67 22.76 -6.10
N SER A 183 4.50 23.12 -7.38
CA SER A 183 4.91 22.26 -8.49
C SER A 183 6.36 21.76 -8.32
N SER A 184 7.23 22.59 -7.73
CA SER A 184 8.63 22.28 -7.44
C SER A 184 8.82 21.08 -6.49
N LEU A 185 8.10 21.01 -5.36
CA LEU A 185 8.21 19.89 -4.42
C LEU A 185 7.68 18.59 -5.00
N SER A 186 6.56 18.64 -5.73
CA SER A 186 6.07 17.44 -6.44
C SER A 186 7.07 16.94 -7.47
N SER A 187 7.70 17.84 -8.25
CA SER A 187 8.72 17.45 -9.23
C SER A 187 9.96 16.86 -8.55
N ARG A 188 10.39 17.43 -7.42
CA ARG A 188 11.49 16.89 -6.62
C ARG A 188 11.16 15.51 -6.02
N CYS A 189 9.92 15.31 -5.56
CA CYS A 189 9.43 14.01 -5.09
C CYS A 189 9.39 12.97 -6.22
N PHE A 190 8.93 13.36 -7.41
CA PHE A 190 9.00 12.52 -8.61
C PHE A 190 10.44 12.15 -8.97
N SER A 191 11.36 13.12 -8.91
CA SER A 191 12.80 12.89 -9.15
C SER A 191 13.37 11.88 -8.16
N LEU A 192 13.03 12.02 -6.86
CA LEU A 192 13.46 11.08 -5.83
C LEU A 192 12.89 9.67 -6.06
N LEU A 193 11.59 9.58 -6.35
CA LEU A 193 10.93 8.32 -6.70
C LEU A 193 11.61 7.67 -7.90
N ARG A 194 11.93 8.43 -8.94
CA ARG A 194 12.63 7.93 -10.13
C ARG A 194 13.99 7.33 -9.78
N THR A 195 14.78 8.00 -8.96
CA THR A 195 16.08 7.48 -8.51
C THR A 195 15.90 6.14 -7.79
N MET A 196 14.94 6.04 -6.88
CA MET A 196 14.67 4.80 -6.15
C MET A 196 14.21 3.66 -7.06
N LEU A 197 13.34 3.94 -8.03
CA LEU A 197 12.81 2.95 -8.97
C LEU A 197 13.84 2.49 -10.02
N ASN A 198 14.88 3.27 -10.27
CA ASN A 198 15.97 2.91 -11.20
C ASN A 198 17.10 2.11 -10.54
N CYS A 199 17.17 2.08 -9.20
CA CYS A 199 18.21 1.38 -8.44
C CYS A 199 17.80 -0.04 -8.02
N THR A 200 16.52 -0.39 -8.09
CA THR A 200 16.05 -1.76 -7.86
C THR A 200 16.40 -2.61 -9.08
N GLY A 201 17.21 -3.67 -8.90
CA GLY A 201 17.59 -4.61 -9.95
C GLY A 201 16.41 -5.38 -10.56
N ASP A 202 16.66 -6.56 -11.13
CA ASP A 202 15.71 -7.31 -11.98
C ASP A 202 14.35 -7.67 -11.35
N ALA A 203 14.17 -7.53 -10.02
CA ALA A 203 12.89 -7.71 -9.34
C ALA A 203 12.28 -6.35 -8.94
N PRO A 204 11.13 -5.96 -9.51
CA PRO A 204 10.46 -4.72 -9.13
C PRO A 204 9.78 -4.94 -7.78
N VAL A 205 10.45 -4.61 -6.68
CA VAL A 205 9.81 -4.52 -5.36
C VAL A 205 9.94 -3.08 -4.88
N LEU A 206 8.81 -2.45 -4.58
CA LEU A 206 8.81 -1.08 -4.08
C LEU A 206 9.39 -1.02 -2.66
N THR A 207 10.46 -0.26 -2.48
CA THR A 207 11.02 0.05 -1.16
C THR A 207 10.04 0.86 -0.31
N VAL A 208 10.28 0.93 1.00
CA VAL A 208 9.43 1.70 1.94
C VAL A 208 9.44 3.19 1.59
N GLU A 209 10.58 3.69 1.14
CA GLU A 209 10.80 5.08 0.72
C GLU A 209 10.04 5.39 -0.58
N ALA A 210 10.09 4.49 -1.56
CA ALA A 210 9.32 4.62 -2.80
C ALA A 210 7.81 4.64 -2.54
N LYS A 211 7.33 3.73 -1.68
CA LYS A 211 5.93 3.70 -1.21
C LYS A 211 5.54 5.01 -0.53
N SER A 212 6.43 5.58 0.29
CA SER A 212 6.21 6.87 0.95
C SER A 212 6.09 8.01 -0.06
N CYS A 213 6.98 8.08 -1.05
CA CYS A 213 6.90 9.07 -2.13
C CYS A 213 5.59 8.97 -2.93
N LEU A 214 5.10 7.76 -3.23
CA LEU A 214 3.80 7.58 -3.90
C LEU A 214 2.64 8.15 -3.06
N VAL A 215 2.63 7.90 -1.76
CA VAL A 215 1.65 8.48 -0.83
C VAL A 215 1.76 10.01 -0.84
N PHE A 216 2.97 10.55 -0.75
CA PHE A 216 3.21 11.99 -0.75
C PHE A 216 2.71 12.65 -2.03
N LEU A 217 3.03 12.09 -3.20
CA LEU A 217 2.56 12.59 -4.50
C LEU A 217 1.03 12.58 -4.60
N CYS A 218 0.37 11.50 -4.17
CA CYS A 218 -1.08 11.41 -4.17
C CYS A 218 -1.72 12.47 -3.26
N ASN A 219 -1.17 12.66 -2.06
CA ASN A 219 -1.64 13.68 -1.12
C ASN A 219 -1.36 15.11 -1.61
N MET A 220 -0.29 15.32 -2.39
CA MET A 220 0.00 16.58 -3.10
C MET A 220 -0.85 16.77 -4.38
N LYS A 221 -1.96 16.02 -4.54
CA LYS A 221 -2.87 16.09 -5.70
C LYS A 221 -2.21 15.73 -7.05
N ARG A 222 -1.11 14.95 -7.04
CA ARG A 222 -0.39 14.48 -8.25
C ARG A 222 -0.68 13.03 -8.61
N SER A 223 -1.76 12.45 -8.07
CA SER A 223 -2.21 11.08 -8.38
C SER A 223 -2.49 10.86 -9.88
N ALA A 224 -2.99 11.88 -10.60
CA ALA A 224 -3.19 11.80 -12.04
C ALA A 224 -1.88 11.57 -12.81
N ASP A 225 -0.80 12.26 -12.43
CA ASP A 225 0.51 12.09 -13.07
C ASP A 225 1.10 10.71 -12.78
N VAL A 226 0.96 10.23 -11.53
CA VAL A 226 1.38 8.87 -11.15
C VAL A 226 0.64 7.83 -12.02
N LEU A 227 -0.69 7.95 -12.14
CA LEU A 227 -1.49 7.06 -12.98
C LEU A 227 -1.14 7.18 -14.47
N SER A 228 -0.80 8.38 -14.95
CA SER A 228 -0.35 8.57 -16.33
C SER A 228 0.94 7.80 -16.60
N ARG A 229 1.91 7.83 -15.68
CA ARG A 229 3.17 7.07 -15.82
C ARG A 229 2.94 5.56 -15.75
N VAL A 230 2.05 5.12 -14.88
CA VAL A 230 1.59 3.71 -14.86
C VAL A 230 1.00 3.34 -16.21
N ALA A 231 0.03 4.10 -16.72
CA ALA A 231 -0.59 3.81 -18.01
C ALA A 231 0.41 3.79 -19.17
N GLU A 232 1.38 4.72 -19.19
CA GLU A 232 2.47 4.74 -20.18
C GLU A 232 3.32 3.47 -20.12
N SER A 233 3.73 3.03 -18.93
CA SER A 233 4.50 1.78 -18.77
C SER A 233 3.74 0.52 -19.18
N LEU A 234 2.43 0.47 -18.95
CA LEU A 234 1.59 -0.68 -19.33
C LEU A 234 1.31 -0.73 -20.84
N ASN A 235 1.41 0.39 -21.55
CA ASN A 235 1.28 0.38 -23.01
C ASN A 235 2.44 -0.34 -23.69
N GLU A 236 3.60 -0.51 -23.02
CA GLU A 236 4.72 -1.34 -23.52
C GLU A 236 4.35 -2.83 -23.60
N LEU A 237 3.36 -3.29 -22.82
CA LEU A 237 2.90 -4.69 -22.82
C LEU A 237 1.92 -5.02 -23.94
N GLN A 238 1.42 -4.02 -24.66
CA GLN A 238 0.56 -4.27 -25.81
C GLN A 238 1.43 -4.72 -26.97
N ASP A 239 1.08 -5.86 -27.59
CA ASP A 239 1.75 -6.38 -28.79
C ASP A 239 2.06 -5.21 -29.74
N ALA A 240 3.32 -5.12 -30.15
CA ALA A 240 3.86 -4.12 -31.07
C ALA A 240 3.22 -4.25 -32.45
N THR A 241 1.91 -4.03 -32.56
CA THR A 241 1.33 -3.56 -33.81
C THR A 241 2.00 -2.22 -34.07
N PRO A 242 2.74 -2.05 -35.17
CA PRO A 242 3.43 -0.81 -35.44
C PRO A 242 2.35 0.25 -35.64
N ARG A 243 2.02 0.98 -34.58
CA ARG A 243 1.16 2.14 -34.70
C ARG A 243 1.93 3.12 -35.58
N LYS A 244 1.56 3.17 -36.86
CA LYS A 244 1.94 4.20 -37.84
C LYS A 244 1.41 5.56 -37.41
N ARG A 245 1.86 6.05 -36.26
CA ARG A 245 1.79 7.46 -35.85
C ARG A 245 3.02 7.70 -35.00
N ARG A 246 4.16 7.96 -35.66
CA ARG A 246 5.27 8.70 -35.08
C ARG A 246 4.73 10.09 -34.68
N ARG A 247 4.07 10.18 -33.53
CA ARG A 247 4.10 11.42 -32.77
C ARG A 247 5.48 11.42 -32.14
N VAL A 248 6.36 12.27 -32.66
CA VAL A 248 7.60 12.62 -31.99
C VAL A 248 7.19 13.17 -30.63
N ARG A 249 7.26 12.33 -29.60
CA ARG A 249 7.20 12.78 -28.21
C ARG A 249 8.64 13.06 -27.83
N PHE A 250 8.90 14.29 -27.41
CA PHE A 250 10.10 14.60 -26.64
C PHE A 250 9.97 13.85 -25.31
N VAL A 251 10.47 12.62 -25.27
CA VAL A 251 10.56 11.83 -24.05
C VAL A 251 11.80 12.33 -23.32
N VAL A 252 11.62 13.33 -22.48
CA VAL A 252 12.70 13.90 -21.64
C VAL A 252 13.14 12.90 -20.57
N GLU A 253 12.37 11.84 -20.31
CA GLU A 253 12.55 10.94 -19.16
C GLU A 253 12.28 9.47 -19.49
N LYS A 254 13.14 8.56 -19.01
CA LYS A 254 12.96 7.10 -19.15
C LYS A 254 11.64 6.67 -18.48
N PRO A 255 10.72 5.99 -19.18
CA PRO A 255 9.47 5.51 -18.59
C PRO A 255 9.73 4.42 -17.54
N PHE A 256 8.76 4.20 -16.65
CA PHE A 256 8.80 3.01 -15.79
C PHE A 256 8.77 1.76 -16.65
N THR A 257 9.50 0.72 -16.25
CA THR A 257 9.30 -0.60 -16.84
C THR A 257 7.87 -1.07 -16.56
N ALA A 258 7.32 -1.90 -17.43
CA ALA A 258 5.99 -2.48 -17.21
C ALA A 258 5.85 -3.16 -15.84
N GLY A 259 6.88 -3.88 -15.38
CA GLY A 259 6.89 -4.51 -14.05
C GLY A 259 6.77 -3.50 -12.90
N THR A 260 7.54 -2.41 -12.95
CA THR A 260 7.45 -1.33 -11.95
C THR A 260 6.09 -0.64 -11.99
N GLY A 261 5.54 -0.41 -13.19
CA GLY A 261 4.19 0.15 -13.36
C GLY A 261 3.10 -0.68 -12.70
N LEU A 262 3.16 -2.01 -12.85
CA LEU A 262 2.25 -2.94 -12.19
C LEU A 262 2.38 -2.87 -10.66
N GLU A 263 3.60 -2.81 -10.12
CA GLU A 263 3.80 -2.75 -8.67
C GLU A 263 3.35 -1.42 -8.05
N VAL A 264 3.58 -0.31 -8.76
CA VAL A 264 3.01 0.99 -8.38
C VAL A 264 1.49 0.90 -8.36
N LEU A 265 0.87 0.36 -9.42
CA LEU A 265 -0.58 0.19 -9.48
C LEU A 265 -1.10 -0.68 -8.34
N ARG A 266 -0.45 -1.83 -8.07
CA ARG A 266 -0.78 -2.73 -6.97
C ARG A 266 -0.78 -1.98 -5.64
N TYR A 267 0.29 -1.24 -5.35
CA TYR A 267 0.40 -0.49 -4.10
C TYR A 267 -0.69 0.56 -3.95
N LEU A 268 -1.01 1.30 -5.02
CA LEU A 268 -2.09 2.29 -5.02
C LEU A 268 -3.46 1.64 -4.77
N LEU A 269 -3.74 0.51 -5.40
CA LEU A 269 -5.02 -0.20 -5.29
C LEU A 269 -5.19 -0.94 -3.96
N CYS A 270 -4.12 -1.45 -3.37
CA CYS A 270 -4.15 -2.19 -2.09
C CYS A 270 -4.05 -1.28 -0.85
N THR A 271 -3.79 0.02 -1.03
CA THR A 271 -3.75 0.99 0.08
C THR A 271 -5.11 1.68 0.22
N PRO A 272 -5.90 1.44 1.30
CA PRO A 272 -7.30 1.86 1.37
C PRO A 272 -7.54 3.36 1.13
N HIS A 273 -6.74 4.23 1.76
CA HIS A 273 -6.87 5.68 1.59
C HIS A 273 -6.57 6.12 0.14
N LEU A 274 -5.62 5.48 -0.53
CA LEU A 274 -5.25 5.83 -1.90
C LEU A 274 -6.31 5.30 -2.87
N GLN A 275 -6.80 4.08 -2.65
CA GLN A 275 -7.90 3.51 -3.42
C GLN A 275 -9.13 4.43 -3.40
N ASP A 276 -9.54 4.90 -2.23
CA ASP A 276 -10.67 5.84 -2.07
C ASP A 276 -10.43 7.17 -2.82
N LEU A 277 -9.23 7.74 -2.69
CA LEU A 277 -8.81 8.94 -3.43
C LEU A 277 -8.92 8.74 -4.95
N LEU A 278 -8.43 7.60 -5.45
CA LEU A 278 -8.41 7.29 -6.88
C LEU A 278 -9.82 7.04 -7.44
N LEU A 279 -10.67 6.32 -6.71
CA LEU A 279 -12.06 6.09 -7.10
C LEU A 279 -12.85 7.41 -7.13
N THR A 280 -12.61 8.29 -6.16
CA THR A 280 -13.31 9.58 -6.07
C THR A 280 -12.87 10.57 -7.15
N LYS A 281 -11.58 10.62 -7.48
CA LYS A 281 -11.01 11.69 -8.33
C LYS A 281 -10.50 11.25 -9.69
N HIS A 282 -10.27 9.96 -9.89
CA HIS A 282 -9.53 9.43 -11.06
C HIS A 282 -10.20 8.20 -11.67
N LEU A 283 -11.53 8.13 -11.64
CA LEU A 283 -12.29 7.00 -12.16
C LEU A 283 -12.04 6.74 -13.67
N LEU A 284 -11.99 7.79 -14.50
CA LEU A 284 -11.69 7.65 -15.93
C LEU A 284 -10.28 7.06 -16.19
N PRO A 285 -9.19 7.60 -15.60
CA PRO A 285 -7.88 6.95 -15.63
C PRO A 285 -7.87 5.48 -15.21
N LEU A 286 -8.62 5.11 -14.16
CA LEU A 286 -8.73 3.72 -13.73
C LEU A 286 -9.40 2.84 -14.80
N PHE A 287 -10.48 3.29 -15.43
CA PHE A 287 -11.12 2.55 -16.54
C PHE A 287 -10.21 2.42 -17.77
N ASN A 288 -9.39 3.43 -18.05
CA ASN A 288 -8.39 3.36 -19.12
C ASN A 288 -7.34 2.30 -18.82
N ILE A 289 -6.81 2.27 -17.59
CA ILE A 289 -5.87 1.24 -17.13
C ILE A 289 -6.52 -0.14 -17.16
N TRP A 290 -7.76 -0.27 -16.67
CA TRP A 290 -8.53 -1.51 -16.74
C TRP A 290 -8.64 -2.04 -18.18
N SER A 291 -8.92 -1.14 -19.13
CA SER A 291 -9.00 -1.48 -20.56
C SER A 291 -7.66 -1.93 -21.14
N VAL A 292 -6.53 -1.39 -20.65
CA VAL A 292 -5.18 -1.83 -21.03
C VAL A 292 -4.92 -3.23 -20.46
N LEU A 293 -5.17 -3.44 -19.17
CA LEU A 293 -4.97 -4.73 -18.50
C LEU A 293 -5.86 -5.83 -19.09
N PHE A 294 -7.10 -5.51 -19.50
CA PHE A 294 -7.97 -6.43 -20.23
C PHE A 294 -7.34 -6.89 -21.55
N ARG A 295 -6.72 -5.99 -22.32
CA ARG A 295 -6.00 -6.37 -23.55
C ARG A 295 -4.77 -7.22 -23.24
N CYS A 296 -4.08 -6.96 -22.14
CA CYS A 296 -2.99 -7.81 -21.67
C CYS A 296 -3.49 -9.22 -21.32
N ALA A 297 -4.67 -9.36 -20.72
CA ALA A 297 -5.33 -10.65 -20.49
C ALA A 297 -5.64 -11.38 -21.80
N GLU A 298 -6.15 -10.68 -22.83
CA GLU A 298 -6.38 -11.27 -24.15
C GLU A 298 -5.07 -11.66 -24.87
N SER A 299 -3.97 -10.92 -24.65
CA SER A 299 -2.65 -11.33 -25.13
C SER A 299 -2.12 -12.56 -24.39
N LEU A 300 -2.27 -12.60 -23.05
CA LEU A 300 -1.91 -13.75 -22.23
C LEU A 300 -2.65 -15.02 -22.69
N LYS A 301 -3.95 -14.90 -22.97
CA LYS A 301 -4.77 -15.97 -23.54
C LYS A 301 -4.16 -16.53 -24.82
N ARG A 302 -3.79 -15.66 -25.77
CA ARG A 302 -3.13 -16.07 -27.02
C ARG A 302 -1.77 -16.73 -26.76
N GLN A 303 -0.95 -16.20 -25.87
CA GLN A 303 0.40 -16.74 -25.59
C GLN A 303 0.38 -18.07 -24.83
N LEU A 304 -0.56 -18.29 -23.92
CA LEU A 304 -0.66 -19.57 -23.20
C LEU A 304 -1.24 -20.67 -24.10
N CYS A 305 -2.17 -20.32 -24.99
CA CYS A 305 -2.75 -21.27 -25.95
C CYS A 305 -1.86 -21.52 -27.18
N HIS A 306 -0.93 -20.61 -27.55
CA HIS A 306 -0.06 -20.74 -28.73
C HIS A 306 1.44 -20.76 -28.36
N ALA A 307 2.33 -21.19 -29.26
CA ALA A 307 3.75 -21.45 -28.96
C ALA A 307 4.66 -20.22 -29.15
N THR A 308 4.36 -19.08 -28.51
CA THR A 308 5.21 -17.87 -28.60
C THR A 308 5.81 -17.49 -27.26
N SER A 309 7.11 -17.19 -27.24
CA SER A 309 7.91 -16.90 -26.06
C SER A 309 8.48 -15.48 -26.12
N SER A 310 8.22 -14.65 -25.11
CA SER A 310 9.19 -13.66 -24.63
C SER A 310 8.74 -12.80 -23.43
N SER A 311 7.44 -12.61 -23.13
CA SER A 311 7.04 -11.73 -21.99
C SER A 311 5.91 -12.26 -21.08
N THR A 312 5.71 -13.57 -21.00
CA THR A 312 4.52 -14.16 -20.40
C THR A 312 4.44 -13.93 -18.88
N SER A 313 5.55 -13.81 -18.14
CA SER A 313 5.55 -13.58 -16.69
C SER A 313 4.94 -12.22 -16.28
N VAL A 314 5.30 -11.14 -16.97
CA VAL A 314 4.76 -9.80 -16.70
C VAL A 314 3.28 -9.73 -17.09
N LEU A 315 2.89 -10.45 -18.15
CA LEU A 315 1.47 -10.57 -18.52
C LEU A 315 0.65 -11.31 -17.46
N VAL A 316 1.19 -12.36 -16.83
CA VAL A 316 0.52 -13.04 -15.69
C VAL A 316 0.32 -12.07 -14.52
N ASN A 317 1.32 -11.24 -14.18
CA ASN A 317 1.16 -10.22 -13.14
C ASN A 317 0.13 -9.14 -13.53
N SER A 318 0.05 -8.79 -14.82
CA SER A 318 -0.99 -7.87 -15.32
C SER A 318 -2.40 -8.46 -15.21
N TYR A 319 -2.53 -9.78 -15.38
CA TYR A 319 -3.80 -10.50 -15.25
C TYR A 319 -4.33 -10.48 -13.81
N GLU A 320 -3.44 -10.61 -12.83
CA GLU A 320 -3.81 -10.47 -11.42
C GLU A 320 -4.38 -9.07 -11.12
N LEU A 321 -3.70 -8.01 -11.59
CA LEU A 321 -4.19 -6.64 -11.41
C LEU A 321 -5.44 -6.33 -12.21
N PHE A 322 -5.63 -6.96 -13.37
CA PHE A 322 -6.88 -6.90 -14.11
C PHE A 322 -8.06 -7.38 -13.25
N LEU A 323 -7.94 -8.54 -12.62
CA LEU A 323 -8.99 -9.10 -11.76
C LEU A 323 -9.21 -8.24 -10.51
N LEU A 324 -8.13 -7.78 -9.86
CA LEU A 324 -8.21 -6.88 -8.71
C LEU A 324 -8.95 -5.58 -9.05
N LEU A 325 -8.54 -4.90 -10.14
CA LEU A 325 -9.15 -3.66 -10.56
C LEU A 325 -10.61 -3.85 -11.01
N THR A 326 -10.94 -5.02 -11.59
CA THR A 326 -12.32 -5.40 -11.91
C THR A 326 -13.19 -5.48 -10.65
N ALA A 327 -12.67 -6.05 -9.56
CA ALA A 327 -13.36 -6.07 -8.27
C ALA A 327 -13.56 -4.67 -7.69
N ILE A 328 -12.52 -3.84 -7.73
CA ILE A 328 -12.54 -2.47 -7.20
C ILE A 328 -13.51 -1.57 -7.97
N LEU A 329 -13.59 -1.72 -9.29
CA LEU A 329 -14.49 -0.95 -10.15
C LEU A 329 -15.92 -1.51 -10.20
N GLN A 330 -16.23 -2.59 -9.47
CA GLN A 330 -17.56 -3.18 -9.45
C GLN A 330 -18.63 -2.13 -9.14
N GLY A 331 -19.64 -2.04 -10.00
CA GLY A 331 -20.76 -1.13 -9.85
C GLY A 331 -20.46 0.34 -10.18
N GLN A 332 -19.21 0.68 -10.52
CA GLN A 332 -18.85 2.02 -10.99
C GLN A 332 -19.34 2.24 -12.42
N ILE A 333 -19.74 3.47 -12.73
CA ILE A 333 -20.15 3.89 -14.07
C ILE A 333 -18.91 4.38 -14.81
N ASN A 334 -18.63 3.78 -15.97
CA ASN A 334 -17.52 4.23 -16.82
C ASN A 334 -17.82 5.64 -17.35
N PRO A 335 -17.00 6.66 -17.00
CA PRO A 335 -17.26 8.04 -17.44
C PRO A 335 -17.23 8.23 -18.96
N ALA A 336 -16.54 7.36 -19.71
CA ALA A 336 -16.44 7.46 -21.17
C ALA A 336 -17.61 6.81 -21.91
N SER A 337 -18.18 5.72 -21.37
CA SER A 337 -19.24 4.96 -22.06
C SER A 337 -20.61 5.03 -21.39
N GLY A 338 -20.70 5.53 -20.15
CA GLY A 338 -21.91 5.50 -19.35
C GLY A 338 -22.33 4.11 -18.85
N ALA A 339 -21.59 3.05 -19.21
CA ALA A 339 -21.91 1.68 -18.82
C ALA A 339 -21.45 1.39 -17.39
N LYS A 340 -22.31 0.73 -16.61
CA LYS A 340 -21.95 0.23 -15.27
C LYS A 340 -21.13 -1.06 -15.40
N LEU A 341 -19.99 -1.11 -14.72
CA LEU A 341 -19.17 -2.33 -14.71
C LEU A 341 -19.83 -3.42 -13.86
N VAL A 342 -20.02 -4.60 -14.45
CA VAL A 342 -20.49 -5.81 -13.77
C VAL A 342 -19.35 -6.82 -13.76
N ALA A 343 -18.61 -6.84 -12.66
CA ALA A 343 -17.40 -7.61 -12.45
C ALA A 343 -17.65 -9.13 -12.60
N VAL A 344 -18.79 -9.65 -12.14
CA VAL A 344 -19.13 -11.08 -12.32
C VAL A 344 -19.22 -11.47 -13.79
N SER A 345 -19.79 -10.62 -14.65
CA SER A 345 -19.86 -10.89 -16.08
C SER A 345 -18.45 -10.97 -16.70
N THR A 346 -17.54 -10.10 -16.26
CA THR A 346 -16.13 -10.15 -16.66
C THR A 346 -15.46 -11.44 -16.18
N LEU A 347 -15.68 -11.87 -14.92
CA LEU A 347 -15.12 -13.13 -14.42
C LEU A 347 -15.70 -14.36 -15.14
N GLN A 348 -16.97 -14.35 -15.51
CA GLN A 348 -17.59 -15.43 -16.27
C GLN A 348 -16.95 -15.62 -17.65
N LEU A 349 -16.55 -14.53 -18.32
CA LEU A 349 -15.80 -14.62 -19.59
C LEU A 349 -14.43 -15.26 -19.39
N GLN A 350 -13.74 -14.89 -18.31
CA GLN A 350 -12.45 -15.49 -17.97
C GLN A 350 -12.58 -16.96 -17.57
N LEU A 351 -13.63 -17.31 -16.83
CA LEU A 351 -13.97 -18.68 -16.46
C LEU A 351 -14.10 -19.59 -17.68
N LEU A 352 -14.84 -19.11 -18.69
CA LEU A 352 -15.10 -19.86 -19.91
C LEU A 352 -13.80 -20.17 -20.64
N TRP A 353 -12.94 -19.16 -20.82
CA TRP A 353 -11.63 -19.37 -21.42
C TRP A 353 -10.76 -20.34 -20.60
N ILE A 354 -10.70 -20.18 -19.28
CA ILE A 354 -9.88 -21.03 -18.43
C ILE A 354 -10.35 -22.49 -18.51
N LYS A 355 -11.65 -22.71 -18.38
CA LYS A 355 -12.27 -24.03 -18.39
C LYS A 355 -12.13 -24.72 -19.74
N ASP A 356 -12.44 -24.02 -20.82
CA ASP A 356 -12.62 -24.65 -22.13
C ASP A 356 -11.34 -24.64 -22.97
N SER A 357 -10.36 -23.78 -22.65
CA SER A 357 -9.14 -23.62 -23.46
C SER A 357 -7.84 -23.77 -22.69
N LEU A 358 -7.73 -23.21 -21.47
CA LEU A 358 -6.44 -23.21 -20.76
C LEU A 358 -6.20 -24.53 -20.01
N VAL A 359 -7.11 -24.94 -19.13
CA VAL A 359 -6.96 -26.15 -18.32
C VAL A 359 -6.74 -27.42 -19.16
N PRO A 360 -7.48 -27.64 -20.27
CA PRO A 360 -7.29 -28.83 -21.10
C PRO A 360 -5.89 -28.97 -21.71
N VAL A 361 -5.17 -27.87 -21.92
CA VAL A 361 -3.82 -27.90 -22.54
C VAL A 361 -2.69 -27.99 -21.51
N ILE A 362 -2.95 -27.76 -20.22
CA ILE A 362 -1.92 -27.81 -19.16
C ILE A 362 -1.18 -29.16 -19.10
N PRO A 363 -1.85 -30.33 -19.20
CA PRO A 363 -1.15 -31.63 -19.14
C PRO A 363 -0.10 -31.80 -20.24
N ALA A 364 -0.35 -31.25 -21.42
CA ALA A 364 0.55 -31.32 -22.58
C ALA A 364 1.64 -30.24 -22.59
N GLN A 365 1.65 -29.31 -21.63
CA GLN A 365 2.68 -28.28 -21.51
C GLN A 365 3.83 -28.73 -20.61
N GLU A 366 5.02 -28.18 -20.85
CA GLU A 366 6.22 -28.46 -20.06
C GLU A 366 6.92 -27.18 -19.58
N GLY A 367 7.78 -27.34 -18.57
CA GLY A 367 8.67 -26.29 -18.05
C GLY A 367 7.95 -25.01 -17.61
N ALA A 368 8.52 -23.86 -17.97
CA ALA A 368 8.03 -22.55 -17.57
C ALA A 368 6.62 -22.24 -18.07
N LYS A 369 6.22 -22.78 -19.25
CA LYS A 369 4.88 -22.54 -19.81
C LYS A 369 3.81 -23.22 -18.96
N LYS A 370 4.02 -24.48 -18.56
CA LYS A 370 3.13 -25.21 -17.64
C LYS A 370 2.98 -24.45 -16.32
N ALA A 371 4.09 -23.98 -15.75
CA ALA A 371 4.09 -23.22 -14.50
C ALA A 371 3.29 -21.91 -14.60
N LEU A 372 3.42 -21.17 -15.71
CA LEU A 372 2.66 -19.93 -15.95
C LEU A 372 1.17 -20.17 -16.16
N SER A 373 0.79 -21.25 -16.87
CA SER A 373 -0.61 -21.64 -17.02
C SER A 373 -1.24 -22.01 -15.67
N ILE A 374 -0.55 -22.83 -14.87
CA ILE A 374 -1.00 -23.19 -13.50
C ILE A 374 -1.15 -21.92 -12.65
N ARG A 375 -0.16 -21.04 -12.65
CA ARG A 375 -0.20 -19.77 -11.91
C ARG A 375 -1.36 -18.86 -12.36
N THR A 376 -1.68 -18.85 -13.66
CA THR A 376 -2.80 -18.06 -14.19
C THR A 376 -4.15 -18.59 -13.68
N VAL A 377 -4.32 -19.92 -13.67
CA VAL A 377 -5.52 -20.55 -13.09
C VAL A 377 -5.60 -20.28 -11.59
N GLU A 378 -4.49 -20.41 -10.87
CA GLU A 378 -4.43 -20.10 -9.43
C GLU A 378 -4.83 -18.65 -9.13
N ILE A 379 -4.29 -17.67 -9.86
CA ILE A 379 -4.65 -16.25 -9.73
C ILE A 379 -6.16 -16.06 -9.91
N TYR A 380 -6.74 -16.69 -10.95
CA TYR A 380 -8.19 -16.62 -11.19
C TYR A 380 -9.00 -17.25 -10.05
N LEU A 381 -8.58 -18.41 -9.55
CA LEU A 381 -9.24 -19.11 -8.45
C LEU A 381 -9.20 -18.28 -7.15
N ASN A 382 -8.07 -17.65 -6.85
CA ASN A 382 -7.91 -16.75 -5.69
C ASN A 382 -8.75 -15.47 -5.81
N ALA A 383 -8.83 -14.89 -7.01
CA ALA A 383 -9.73 -13.77 -7.27
C ALA A 383 -11.19 -14.21 -7.08
N SER A 384 -11.59 -15.36 -7.63
CA SER A 384 -12.93 -15.92 -7.48
C SER A 384 -13.31 -16.09 -6.01
N LYS A 385 -12.42 -16.66 -5.19
CA LYS A 385 -12.59 -16.75 -3.73
C LYS A 385 -12.89 -15.39 -3.11
N SER A 386 -12.09 -14.38 -3.44
CA SER A 386 -12.25 -13.02 -2.93
C SER A 386 -13.60 -12.42 -3.33
N PHE A 387 -14.07 -12.68 -4.55
CA PHE A 387 -15.39 -12.25 -5.02
C PHE A 387 -16.55 -12.83 -4.20
N PHE A 388 -16.48 -14.12 -3.85
CA PHE A 388 -17.45 -14.73 -2.94
C PHE A 388 -17.38 -14.11 -1.54
N MET A 389 -16.18 -13.88 -1.01
CA MET A 389 -16.01 -13.27 0.31
C MET A 389 -16.50 -11.81 0.37
N MET A 390 -16.42 -11.08 -0.74
CA MET A 390 -16.89 -9.70 -0.87
C MET A 390 -18.40 -9.60 -1.19
N GLY A 391 -19.10 -10.72 -1.33
CA GLY A 391 -20.52 -10.69 -1.64
C GLY A 391 -20.85 -10.35 -3.10
N LEU A 392 -19.86 -10.37 -4.00
CA LEU A 392 -20.02 -9.89 -5.38
C LEU A 392 -20.56 -10.96 -6.34
N ALA A 393 -20.39 -12.25 -6.00
CA ALA A 393 -20.70 -13.38 -6.87
C ALA A 393 -22.21 -13.68 -6.99
N THR A 394 -22.62 -14.31 -8.10
CA THR A 394 -23.99 -14.81 -8.28
C THR A 394 -24.06 -16.35 -8.13
N PRO A 395 -25.24 -16.93 -7.85
CA PRO A 395 -25.43 -18.38 -7.82
C PRO A 395 -24.99 -19.08 -9.11
N GLU A 396 -25.33 -18.51 -10.27
CA GLU A 396 -24.97 -19.09 -11.59
C GLU A 396 -23.45 -19.10 -11.80
N TYR A 397 -22.77 -18.08 -11.28
CA TYR A 397 -21.30 -18.06 -11.29
C TYR A 397 -20.72 -19.15 -10.38
N ALA A 398 -21.35 -19.43 -9.23
CA ALA A 398 -20.92 -20.50 -8.32
C ALA A 398 -20.99 -21.88 -8.99
N GLU A 399 -22.09 -22.21 -9.66
CA GLU A 399 -22.24 -23.51 -10.34
C GLU A 399 -21.16 -23.72 -11.43
N LYS A 400 -20.90 -22.68 -12.22
CA LYS A 400 -19.85 -22.72 -13.25
C LYS A 400 -18.46 -22.85 -12.63
N LEU A 401 -18.19 -22.14 -11.52
CA LEU A 401 -16.91 -22.25 -10.83
C LEU A 401 -16.71 -23.64 -10.21
N ILE A 402 -17.74 -24.22 -9.60
CA ILE A 402 -17.70 -25.59 -9.05
C ILE A 402 -17.38 -26.61 -10.16
N SER A 403 -17.94 -26.40 -11.35
CA SER A 403 -17.61 -27.21 -12.53
C SER A 403 -16.13 -27.12 -12.90
N LEU A 404 -15.51 -25.92 -12.82
CA LEU A 404 -14.06 -25.77 -13.02
C LEU A 404 -13.27 -26.46 -11.90
N LEU A 405 -13.66 -26.32 -10.64
CA LEU A 405 -12.99 -26.96 -9.50
C LEU A 405 -12.98 -28.50 -9.64
N ALA A 406 -14.04 -29.09 -10.18
CA ALA A 406 -14.11 -30.51 -10.49
C ALA A 406 -13.04 -30.94 -11.51
N ILE A 407 -12.79 -30.13 -12.54
CA ILE A 407 -11.74 -30.38 -13.53
C ILE A 407 -10.36 -30.20 -12.87
N CYS A 408 -10.16 -29.16 -12.07
CA CYS A 408 -8.91 -28.94 -11.34
C CYS A 408 -8.57 -30.09 -10.37
N LYS A 409 -9.59 -30.73 -9.77
CA LYS A 409 -9.42 -31.91 -8.91
C LYS A 409 -8.80 -33.10 -9.63
N GLN A 410 -9.04 -33.21 -10.94
CA GLN A 410 -8.49 -34.27 -11.78
C GLN A 410 -7.12 -33.92 -12.36
N SER A 411 -6.60 -32.72 -12.09
CA SER A 411 -5.29 -32.30 -12.60
C SER A 411 -4.15 -32.73 -11.71
N ASP A 412 -2.99 -33.04 -12.29
CA ASP A 412 -1.74 -33.35 -11.58
C ASP A 412 -1.05 -32.11 -10.99
N ALA A 413 -1.80 -31.04 -10.71
CA ALA A 413 -1.29 -29.78 -10.18
C ALA A 413 -1.74 -29.60 -8.72
N PRO A 414 -0.92 -29.97 -7.72
CA PRO A 414 -1.28 -29.92 -6.30
C PRO A 414 -1.75 -28.54 -5.83
N VAL A 415 -1.16 -27.47 -6.39
CA VAL A 415 -1.51 -26.08 -6.10
C VAL A 415 -2.96 -25.78 -6.46
N LEU A 416 -3.48 -26.31 -7.56
CA LEU A 416 -4.88 -26.10 -7.96
C LEU A 416 -5.82 -26.89 -7.04
N VAL A 417 -5.44 -28.10 -6.65
CA VAL A 417 -6.19 -28.96 -5.73
C VAL A 417 -6.30 -28.32 -4.34
N ALA A 418 -5.20 -27.75 -3.83
CA ALA A 418 -5.16 -27.07 -2.53
C ALA A 418 -6.15 -25.89 -2.43
N ASN A 419 -6.48 -25.25 -3.56
CA ASN A 419 -7.41 -24.13 -3.62
C ASN A 419 -8.90 -24.54 -3.58
N ILE A 420 -9.24 -25.81 -3.82
CA ILE A 420 -10.64 -26.29 -3.90
C ILE A 420 -11.38 -26.11 -2.58
N LYS A 421 -10.81 -26.58 -1.46
CA LYS A 421 -11.45 -26.52 -0.13
C LYS A 421 -11.68 -25.08 0.35
N PRO A 422 -10.68 -24.17 0.30
CA PRO A 422 -10.89 -22.75 0.63
C PRO A 422 -11.97 -22.06 -0.22
N ILE A 423 -12.05 -22.35 -1.51
CA ILE A 423 -13.04 -21.75 -2.42
C ILE A 423 -14.43 -22.28 -2.13
N GLY A 424 -14.59 -23.59 -1.95
CA GLY A 424 -15.88 -24.17 -1.60
C GLY A 424 -16.45 -23.63 -0.29
N LYS A 425 -15.60 -23.44 0.73
CA LYS A 425 -16.00 -22.78 1.98
C LYS A 425 -16.50 -21.34 1.74
N ALA A 426 -15.83 -20.58 0.87
CA ALA A 426 -16.27 -19.23 0.51
C ALA A 426 -17.61 -19.23 -0.24
N ILE A 427 -17.82 -20.17 -1.17
CA ILE A 427 -19.09 -20.36 -1.89
C ILE A 427 -20.22 -20.67 -0.91
N LEU A 428 -20.03 -21.63 0.00
CA LEU A 428 -21.04 -22.00 1.00
C LEU A 428 -21.40 -20.82 1.90
N LYS A 429 -20.40 -20.09 2.38
CA LYS A 429 -20.62 -18.91 3.22
C LYS A 429 -21.44 -17.85 2.48
N HIS A 430 -21.09 -17.59 1.22
CA HIS A 430 -21.80 -16.62 0.38
C HIS A 430 -23.23 -17.07 0.05
N ALA A 431 -23.42 -18.34 -0.31
CA ALA A 431 -24.74 -18.89 -0.62
C ALA A 431 -25.69 -18.83 0.59
N LYS A 432 -25.18 -19.07 1.81
CA LYS A 432 -25.95 -18.86 3.05
C LYS A 432 -26.38 -17.40 3.26
N LEU A 433 -25.57 -16.44 2.83
CA LEU A 433 -25.86 -15.00 2.97
C LEU A 433 -26.86 -14.51 1.93
N LEU A 434 -26.79 -15.00 0.69
CA LEU A 434 -27.70 -14.60 -0.38
C LEU A 434 -29.11 -15.21 -0.26
N ALA A 435 -29.27 -16.28 0.52
CA ALA A 435 -30.51 -17.06 0.62
C ALA A 435 -31.15 -17.33 -0.77
N PRO A 436 -30.40 -17.95 -1.72
CA PRO A 436 -30.93 -18.26 -3.03
C PRO A 436 -32.10 -19.25 -2.91
N ALA A 437 -32.86 -19.42 -4.00
CA ALA A 437 -33.97 -20.35 -4.04
C ALA A 437 -33.55 -21.74 -3.47
N PRO A 438 -34.38 -22.41 -2.66
CA PRO A 438 -34.00 -23.67 -1.99
C PRO A 438 -33.43 -24.73 -2.95
N THR A 439 -33.96 -24.78 -4.18
CA THR A 439 -33.50 -25.66 -5.26
C THR A 439 -32.08 -25.34 -5.73
N GLN A 440 -31.73 -24.06 -5.87
CA GLN A 440 -30.37 -23.61 -6.22
C GLN A 440 -29.39 -23.85 -5.07
N MET A 441 -29.82 -23.62 -3.82
CA MET A 441 -28.99 -23.92 -2.65
C MET A 441 -28.68 -25.43 -2.56
N ALA A 442 -29.69 -26.28 -2.75
CA ALA A 442 -29.51 -27.73 -2.77
C ALA A 442 -28.56 -28.19 -3.90
N SER A 443 -28.71 -27.60 -5.10
CA SER A 443 -27.81 -27.82 -6.25
C SER A 443 -26.35 -27.52 -5.89
N ILE A 444 -26.08 -26.31 -5.38
CA ILE A 444 -24.74 -25.87 -4.99
C ILE A 444 -24.13 -26.79 -3.92
N VAL A 445 -24.90 -27.12 -2.87
CA VAL A 445 -24.43 -28.01 -1.78
C VAL A 445 -24.08 -29.39 -2.34
N THR A 446 -24.98 -29.97 -3.14
CA THR A 446 -24.77 -31.30 -3.73
C THR A 446 -23.54 -31.34 -4.63
N MET A 447 -23.27 -30.29 -5.42
CA MET A 447 -22.08 -30.22 -6.24
C MET A 447 -20.78 -30.06 -5.42
N LEU A 448 -20.82 -29.32 -4.32
CA LEU A 448 -19.68 -29.18 -3.40
C LEU A 448 -19.40 -30.46 -2.59
N ASP A 449 -20.44 -31.22 -2.24
CA ASP A 449 -20.31 -32.53 -1.59
C ASP A 449 -19.59 -33.53 -2.48
N LYS A 450 -19.89 -33.55 -3.79
CA LYS A 450 -19.15 -34.35 -4.79
C LYS A 450 -17.66 -33.99 -4.85
N LEU A 451 -17.30 -32.76 -4.49
CA LEU A 451 -15.91 -32.34 -4.39
C LEU A 451 -15.22 -32.75 -3.07
N LYS A 452 -15.95 -33.37 -2.11
CA LYS A 452 -15.48 -33.73 -0.76
C LYS A 452 -15.05 -32.53 0.08
N ILE A 453 -15.78 -31.42 -0.01
CA ILE A 453 -15.44 -30.18 0.71
C ILE A 453 -15.96 -30.21 2.16
N ASN A 454 -16.97 -31.03 2.44
CA ASN A 454 -17.61 -31.20 3.74
C ASN A 454 -17.05 -32.36 4.58
N THR A 455 -16.03 -33.09 4.12
CA THR A 455 -15.35 -34.08 4.95
C THR A 455 -14.56 -33.36 6.06
N PRO A 456 -14.84 -33.62 7.35
CA PRO A 456 -13.95 -33.18 8.43
C PRO A 456 -12.55 -33.75 8.17
N GLU A 457 -11.51 -32.96 8.46
CA GLU A 457 -10.16 -33.53 8.53
C GLU A 457 -10.20 -34.62 9.62
N PRO A 458 -9.62 -35.82 9.38
CA PRO A 458 -9.44 -36.76 10.46
C PRO A 458 -8.65 -36.04 11.55
N SER A 459 -9.21 -36.01 12.76
CA SER A 459 -8.49 -35.63 13.97
C SER A 459 -7.19 -36.43 14.00
N GLN A 460 -6.08 -35.82 14.38
CA GLN A 460 -4.82 -36.57 14.59
C GLN A 460 -5.00 -37.73 15.60
N GLU A 461 -6.06 -37.69 16.42
CA GLU A 461 -6.46 -38.77 17.34
C GLU A 461 -7.04 -40.03 16.64
N ASP A 462 -7.60 -39.92 15.42
CA ASP A 462 -8.19 -41.07 14.72
C ASP A 462 -7.15 -41.90 13.95
N ALA A 463 -6.00 -41.28 13.62
CA ALA A 463 -4.89 -41.95 12.97
C ALA A 463 -4.05 -42.78 13.96
N GLU A 464 -3.94 -42.35 15.22
CA GLU A 464 -3.23 -43.10 16.26
C GLU A 464 -4.03 -44.33 16.73
N ASN A 465 -5.36 -44.24 16.82
CA ASN A 465 -6.21 -45.37 17.22
C ASN A 465 -6.33 -46.47 16.15
N SER A 466 -6.13 -46.14 14.87
CA SER A 466 -6.12 -47.15 13.79
C SER A 466 -4.77 -47.84 13.65
N ALA A 467 -3.67 -47.19 14.06
CA ALA A 467 -2.33 -47.77 14.03
C ALA A 467 -2.04 -48.71 15.22
N GLN A 468 -2.80 -48.61 16.31
CA GLN A 468 -2.63 -49.48 17.49
C GLN A 468 -3.47 -50.78 17.45
N ALA A 469 -4.29 -50.99 16.41
CA ALA A 469 -5.13 -52.18 16.29
C ALA A 469 -4.52 -53.33 15.45
N GLU A 470 -3.34 -53.13 14.83
CA GLU A 470 -2.72 -54.12 13.92
C GLU A 470 -1.45 -54.81 14.45
N GLU A 471 -1.03 -54.59 15.69
CA GLU A 471 0.06 -55.37 16.31
C GLU A 471 -0.44 -56.28 17.44
N VAL A 472 -0.96 -57.45 17.06
CA VAL A 472 -0.96 -58.64 17.92
C VAL A 472 -0.07 -59.69 17.25
N PRO A 473 1.14 -59.97 17.78
CA PRO A 473 1.98 -61.02 17.24
C PRO A 473 1.46 -62.39 17.66
N GLN A 474 1.27 -63.27 16.68
CA GLN A 474 1.07 -64.70 16.87
C GLN A 474 2.33 -65.32 17.49
N ALA A 475 2.17 -65.98 18.64
CA ALA A 475 3.21 -66.79 19.26
C ALA A 475 3.36 -68.11 18.48
N GLU A 476 4.57 -68.37 17.99
CA GLU A 476 4.99 -69.68 17.47
C GLU A 476 5.17 -70.64 18.65
N GLU A 477 4.27 -71.61 18.78
CA GLU A 477 4.47 -72.77 19.67
C GLU A 477 5.40 -73.79 19.02
N HIS A 478 6.56 -73.94 19.63
CA HIS A 478 7.51 -75.02 19.38
C HIS A 478 6.92 -76.38 19.79
N ASN A 479 6.93 -77.30 18.84
CA ASN A 479 6.72 -78.72 19.04
C ASN A 479 7.88 -79.31 19.86
N ASN A 480 7.61 -79.90 21.03
CA ASN A 480 8.26 -81.14 21.45
C ASN A 480 7.53 -81.82 22.61
N GLN A 481 7.22 -83.10 22.38
CA GLN A 481 6.63 -84.06 23.29
C GLN A 481 7.46 -84.25 24.57
N GLN A 482 6.81 -84.40 25.73
CA GLN A 482 6.83 -85.64 26.54
C GLN A 482 6.15 -85.44 27.92
N ASN A 483 5.28 -86.40 28.24
CA ASN A 483 4.60 -86.57 29.52
C ASN A 483 5.56 -86.84 30.69
N ALA A 484 5.26 -86.24 31.84
CA ALA A 484 5.38 -86.86 33.17
C ALA A 484 4.46 -86.13 34.16
#